data_AF-A0A7L3X3A3-F1
#
_entry.id   AF-A0A7L3X3A3-F1
#
_cell.length_a   1.000
_cell.length_b   1.000
_cell.length_c   1.000
_cell.angle_alpha   90.00
_cell.angle_beta   90.00
_cell.angle_gamma   90.00
#
_symmetry.space_group_name_H-M   'P 1'
#
loop_
_entity.id
_entity.type
_entity.pdbx_description
1 polymer ?
#
loop_
_entity_poly.entity_id
_entity_poly.type
_entity_poly.pdbx_seq_one_letter_code
_entity_poly.pdbx_strand_id
1 'polypeptide(L)'
;MFAPPGQEDYDRLRPLSYPQTDVFLVCFSVVSPSSFENVKEKWVPEITHHCPKTPFLLVGTQIDLRDDPSTIEKLAKNKQKPITPETAEKLARDLKAVKYVECSALTQKGLKNVFDEAILAALEPPEPKKTRRCVLL
;
A
#
# COMPACT_ATOMS: atom_id res chain seq x y z
N MET A 1 -6.71 -6.43 -4.05
CA MET A 1 -7.99 -7.02 -3.60
C MET A 1 -8.38 -6.30 -2.31
N PHE A 2 -9.49 -5.54 -2.32
CA PHE A 2 -9.98 -4.82 -1.13
C PHE A 2 -10.71 -5.82 -0.21
N ALA A 3 -10.37 -5.87 1.08
CA ALA A 3 -11.11 -6.67 2.06
C ALA A 3 -11.75 -5.73 3.11
N PRO A 4 -13.09 -5.76 3.30
CA PRO A 4 -13.75 -5.09 4.42
C PRO A 4 -13.41 -5.79 5.76
N PRO A 5 -13.47 -5.08 6.89
CA PRO A 5 -13.08 -5.63 8.20
C PRO A 5 -14.07 -6.69 8.69
N GLY A 6 -13.58 -7.86 9.14
CA GLY A 6 -14.39 -8.84 9.91
C GLY A 6 -14.34 -10.31 9.52
N GLN A 7 -13.39 -10.80 8.72
CA GLN A 7 -13.26 -12.25 8.48
C GLN A 7 -11.84 -12.76 8.78
N GLU A 8 -11.65 -13.33 9.97
CA GLU A 8 -10.45 -14.11 10.32
C GLU A 8 -10.25 -15.32 9.37
N ASP A 9 -11.33 -15.80 8.74
CA ASP A 9 -11.28 -16.81 7.68
C ASP A 9 -10.63 -16.28 6.39
N TYR A 10 -10.75 -14.97 6.10
CA TYR A 10 -10.13 -14.38 4.91
C TYR A 10 -8.61 -14.34 5.03
N ASP A 11 -8.06 -14.17 6.24
CA ASP A 11 -6.61 -14.20 6.45
C ASP A 11 -6.02 -15.57 6.12
N ARG A 12 -6.76 -16.66 6.34
CA ARG A 12 -6.31 -18.02 6.00
C ARG A 12 -6.49 -18.37 4.52
N LEU A 13 -7.48 -17.76 3.85
CA LEU A 13 -7.77 -18.02 2.44
C LEU A 13 -7.00 -17.10 1.48
N ARG A 14 -6.56 -15.91 1.93
CA ARG A 14 -5.83 -14.94 1.10
C ARG A 14 -4.56 -15.52 0.47
N PRO A 15 -3.74 -16.33 1.18
CA PRO A 15 -2.56 -16.96 0.58
C PRO A 15 -2.86 -17.92 -0.57
N LEU A 16 -4.08 -18.43 -0.68
CA LEU A 16 -4.48 -19.32 -1.79
C LEU A 16 -4.67 -18.57 -3.12
N SER A 17 -4.85 -17.25 -3.06
CA SER A 17 -4.99 -16.39 -4.26
C SER A 17 -3.67 -15.78 -4.72
N TYR A 18 -2.58 -15.98 -3.96
CA TYR A 18 -1.26 -15.46 -4.27
C TYR A 18 -0.51 -16.17 -5.41
N PRO A 19 -0.72 -17.47 -5.69
CA PRO A 19 -0.09 -18.12 -6.84
C PRO A 19 -0.41 -17.37 -8.14
N GLN A 20 0.61 -17.15 -8.97
CA GLN A 20 0.51 -16.43 -10.26
C GLN A 20 0.08 -14.95 -10.15
N THR A 21 0.22 -14.31 -8.99
CA THR A 21 0.03 -12.86 -8.89
C THR A 21 1.24 -12.12 -9.45
N ASP A 22 1.02 -11.28 -10.47
CA ASP A 22 2.07 -10.46 -11.10
C ASP A 22 2.37 -9.16 -10.34
N VAL A 23 1.38 -8.60 -9.63
CA VAL A 23 1.53 -7.38 -8.83
C VAL A 23 0.54 -7.35 -7.66
N PHE A 24 0.98 -6.88 -6.50
CA PHE A 24 0.09 -6.62 -5.36
C PHE A 24 -0.26 -5.13 -5.24
N LEU A 25 -1.52 -4.86 -4.90
CA LEU A 25 -1.97 -3.53 -4.46
C LEU A 25 -2.20 -3.55 -2.96
N VAL A 26 -1.33 -2.88 -2.22
CA VAL A 26 -1.43 -2.77 -0.76
C VAL A 26 -2.09 -1.43 -0.44
N CYS A 27 -3.34 -1.48 -0.01
CA CYS A 27 -4.15 -0.28 0.22
C CYS A 27 -4.23 0.09 1.70
N PHE A 28 -4.24 1.38 1.99
CA PHE A 28 -4.63 1.93 3.28
C PHE A 28 -5.55 3.14 3.09
N SER A 29 -6.26 3.55 4.14
CA SER A 29 -7.05 4.77 4.13
C SER A 29 -6.22 5.92 4.70
N VAL A 30 -6.16 7.04 3.97
CA VAL A 30 -5.43 8.24 4.41
C VAL A 30 -6.06 8.90 5.64
N VAL A 31 -7.29 8.53 5.99
CA VAL A 31 -7.99 9.02 7.19
C VAL A 31 -8.11 7.93 8.26
N SER A 32 -7.40 6.82 8.12
CA SER A 32 -7.32 5.76 9.12
C SER A 32 -5.86 5.41 9.40
N PRO A 33 -5.21 6.07 10.39
CA PRO A 33 -3.81 5.82 10.72
C PRO A 33 -3.51 4.37 11.11
N SER A 34 -4.46 3.68 11.75
CA SER A 34 -4.32 2.26 12.07
C SER A 34 -4.23 1.38 10.83
N SER A 35 -4.96 1.71 9.75
CA SER A 35 -4.84 0.99 8.47
C SER A 35 -3.46 1.19 7.83
N PHE A 36 -2.84 2.36 8.05
CA PHE A 36 -1.50 2.67 7.56
C PHE A 36 -0.42 1.92 8.35
N GLU A 37 -0.57 1.78 9.67
CA GLU A 37 0.33 0.98 10.51
C GLU A 37 0.29 -0.51 10.12
N ASN A 38 -0.90 -1.05 9.89
CA ASN A 38 -1.10 -2.43 9.46
C ASN A 38 -0.37 -2.80 8.16
N VAL A 39 -0.11 -1.83 7.27
CA VAL A 39 0.70 -2.06 6.04
C VAL A 39 2.08 -2.60 6.41
N LYS A 40 2.75 -1.93 7.34
CA LYS A 40 4.11 -2.28 7.77
C LYS A 40 4.13 -3.50 8.67
N GLU A 41 3.16 -3.63 9.55
CA GLU A 41 3.18 -4.65 10.60
C GLU A 41 2.62 -6.00 10.14
N LYS A 42 1.69 -6.01 9.18
CA LYS A 42 0.99 -7.21 8.76
C LYS A 42 1.10 -7.46 7.25
N TRP A 43 0.64 -6.52 6.43
CA TRP A 43 0.39 -6.79 5.01
C TRP A 43 1.66 -7.02 4.20
N VAL A 44 2.64 -6.14 4.31
CA VAL A 44 3.90 -6.28 3.56
C VAL A 44 4.73 -7.48 4.04
N PRO A 45 4.87 -7.76 5.36
CA PRO A 45 5.49 -8.99 5.83
C PRO A 45 4.82 -10.27 5.30
N GLU A 46 3.49 -10.33 5.29
CA GLU A 46 2.73 -11.49 4.77
C GLU A 46 3.00 -11.71 3.28
N ILE A 47 2.89 -10.65 2.45
CA ILE A 47 3.15 -10.74 1.01
C ILE A 47 4.60 -11.12 0.74
N THR A 48 5.56 -10.52 1.46
CA THR A 48 6.99 -10.81 1.27
C THR A 48 7.33 -12.25 1.67
N HIS A 49 6.63 -12.82 2.65
CA HIS A 49 6.82 -14.20 3.08
C HIS A 49 6.35 -15.20 2.01
N HIS A 50 5.16 -14.98 1.43
CA HIS A 50 4.58 -15.89 0.45
C HIS A 50 5.08 -15.66 -0.98
N CYS A 51 5.35 -14.42 -1.36
CA CYS A 51 5.68 -13.99 -2.72
C CYS A 51 6.85 -12.98 -2.72
N PRO A 52 8.08 -13.39 -2.33
CA PRO A 52 9.21 -12.47 -2.11
C PRO A 52 9.70 -11.73 -3.37
N LYS A 53 9.30 -12.18 -4.57
CA LYS A 53 9.71 -11.60 -5.85
C LYS A 53 8.62 -10.78 -6.52
N THR A 54 7.40 -10.83 -6.02
CA THR A 54 6.28 -10.14 -6.66
C THR A 54 6.30 -8.66 -6.25
N PRO A 55 6.31 -7.72 -7.21
CA PRO A 55 6.26 -6.30 -6.91
C PRO A 55 4.92 -5.92 -6.25
N PHE A 56 4.94 -4.82 -5.49
CA PHE A 56 3.71 -4.25 -4.95
C PHE A 56 3.71 -2.72 -5.03
N LEU A 57 2.51 -2.16 -5.14
CA LEU A 57 2.24 -0.74 -5.05
C LEU A 57 1.60 -0.41 -3.70
N LEU A 58 2.00 0.70 -3.11
CA LEU A 58 1.31 1.25 -1.95
C LEU A 58 0.24 2.21 -2.44
N VAL A 59 -1.00 2.02 -2.00
CA VAL A 59 -2.16 2.80 -2.44
C VAL A 59 -2.83 3.52 -1.26
N GLY A 60 -2.79 4.85 -1.27
CA GLY A 60 -3.55 5.69 -0.33
C GLY A 60 -4.96 5.95 -0.85
N THR A 61 -5.96 5.51 -0.10
CA THR A 61 -7.37 5.60 -0.51
C THR A 61 -8.11 6.66 0.31
N GLN A 62 -9.28 7.09 -0.18
CA GLN A 62 -10.15 8.09 0.48
C GLN A 62 -9.48 9.48 0.62
N ILE A 63 -8.71 9.90 -0.39
CA ILE A 63 -8.04 11.21 -0.40
C ILE A 63 -8.99 12.40 -0.37
N ASP A 64 -10.24 12.21 -0.77
CA ASP A 64 -11.31 13.21 -0.63
C ASP A 64 -11.61 13.56 0.82
N LEU A 65 -11.38 12.63 1.77
CA LEU A 65 -11.64 12.85 3.19
C LEU A 65 -10.45 13.50 3.93
N ARG A 66 -9.30 13.67 3.28
CA ARG A 66 -8.11 14.27 3.90
C ARG A 66 -8.36 15.71 4.35
N ASP A 67 -9.14 16.45 3.56
CA ASP A 67 -9.49 17.85 3.78
C ASP A 67 -10.92 18.01 4.34
N ASP A 68 -11.63 16.91 4.61
CA ASP A 68 -13.01 16.95 5.13
C ASP A 68 -13.02 17.38 6.61
N PRO A 69 -13.68 18.50 6.97
CA PRO A 69 -13.66 19.03 8.34
C PRO A 69 -14.21 18.04 9.37
N SER A 70 -15.26 17.30 9.00
CA SER A 70 -15.89 16.32 9.90
C SER A 70 -14.94 15.17 10.23
N THR A 71 -14.18 14.72 9.23
CA THR A 71 -13.18 13.65 9.37
C THR A 71 -11.98 14.12 10.17
N ILE A 72 -11.49 15.33 9.91
CA ILE A 72 -10.40 15.94 10.68
C ILE A 72 -10.80 16.08 12.15
N GLU A 73 -12.01 16.54 12.46
CA GLU A 73 -12.49 16.66 13.84
C GLU A 73 -12.56 15.29 14.55
N LYS A 74 -13.08 14.27 13.87
CA LYS A 74 -13.15 12.89 14.40
C LYS A 74 -11.75 12.34 14.71
N LEU A 75 -10.78 12.55 13.83
CA LEU A 75 -9.40 12.13 14.06
C LEU A 75 -8.76 12.91 15.21
N ALA A 76 -9.01 14.22 15.28
CA ALA A 76 -8.50 15.06 16.36
C ALA A 76 -9.01 14.63 17.74
N LYS A 77 -10.26 14.17 17.86
CA LYS A 77 -10.81 13.58 19.11
C LYS A 77 -9.98 12.39 19.61
N ASN A 78 -9.38 11.64 18.69
CA ASN A 78 -8.49 10.52 18.98
C ASN A 78 -7.00 10.91 18.95
N LYS A 79 -6.68 12.21 18.96
CA LYS A 79 -5.31 12.76 18.84
C LYS A 79 -4.56 12.30 17.58
N GLN A 80 -5.31 11.99 16.53
CA GLN A 80 -4.80 11.53 15.25
C GLN A 80 -4.96 12.61 14.18
N LYS A 81 -4.25 12.43 13.06
CA LYS A 81 -4.34 13.29 11.88
C LYS A 81 -4.38 12.42 10.62
N PRO A 82 -4.95 12.92 9.51
CA PRO A 82 -4.84 12.26 8.22
C PRO A 82 -3.37 12.05 7.83
N ILE A 83 -3.11 10.95 7.13
CA ILE A 83 -1.79 10.60 6.61
C ILE A 83 -1.45 11.53 5.44
N THR A 84 -0.30 12.19 5.54
CA THR A 84 0.22 13.06 4.49
C THR A 84 0.86 12.25 3.37
N PRO A 85 0.84 12.75 2.13
CA PRO A 85 1.51 12.10 1.01
C PRO A 85 2.99 11.82 1.30
N GLU A 86 3.70 12.78 1.90
CA GLU A 86 5.12 12.66 2.24
C GLU A 86 5.41 11.49 3.20
N THR A 87 4.54 11.29 4.19
CA THR A 87 4.66 10.20 5.16
C THR A 87 4.46 8.85 4.47
N ALA A 88 3.45 8.77 3.59
CA ALA A 88 3.14 7.56 2.86
C ALA A 88 4.21 7.22 1.81
N GLU A 89 4.74 8.22 1.11
CA GLU A 89 5.86 8.06 0.20
C GLU A 89 7.12 7.56 0.91
N LYS A 90 7.39 8.08 2.12
CA LYS A 90 8.50 7.59 2.94
C LYS A 90 8.31 6.11 3.27
N LEU A 91 7.12 5.71 3.71
CA LEU A 91 6.81 4.30 3.98
C LEU A 91 6.96 3.43 2.73
N ALA A 92 6.48 3.89 1.58
CA ALA A 92 6.64 3.17 0.31
C ALA A 92 8.11 2.90 -0.01
N ARG A 93 8.98 3.89 0.20
CA ARG A 93 10.44 3.74 0.01
C ARG A 93 11.04 2.77 1.03
N ASP A 94 10.69 2.89 2.31
CA ASP A 94 11.19 2.02 3.38
C ASP A 94 10.80 0.56 3.15
N LEU A 95 9.59 0.32 2.64
CA LEU A 95 9.06 -1.02 2.34
C LEU A 95 9.44 -1.52 0.93
N LYS A 96 10.16 -0.73 0.15
CA LYS A 96 10.57 -1.05 -1.24
C LYS A 96 9.38 -1.33 -2.16
N ALA A 97 8.27 -0.61 -1.97
CA ALA A 97 7.18 -0.59 -2.93
C ALA A 97 7.69 -0.04 -4.28
N VAL A 98 7.09 -0.49 -5.38
CA VAL A 98 7.40 0.03 -6.73
C VAL A 98 7.08 1.53 -6.81
N LYS A 99 5.92 1.91 -6.27
CA LYS A 99 5.45 3.29 -6.23
C LYS A 99 4.39 3.48 -5.15
N TYR A 100 4.26 4.73 -4.71
CA TYR A 100 3.09 5.19 -3.96
C TYR A 100 2.12 5.91 -4.89
N VAL A 101 0.85 5.57 -4.81
CA VAL A 101 -0.23 6.21 -5.57
C VAL A 101 -1.42 6.50 -4.67
N GLU A 102 -2.17 7.54 -5.02
CA GLU A 102 -3.33 7.99 -4.25
C GLU A 102 -4.59 7.97 -5.10
N CYS A 103 -5.72 7.58 -4.50
CA CYS A 103 -7.01 7.60 -5.17
C CYS A 103 -8.18 7.89 -4.23
N SER A 104 -9.27 8.35 -4.82
CA SER A 104 -10.58 8.48 -4.20
C SER A 104 -11.58 7.74 -5.06
N ALA A 105 -12.22 6.72 -4.50
CA ALA A 105 -13.28 5.99 -5.18
C ALA A 105 -14.53 6.88 -5.38
N LEU A 106 -14.79 7.79 -4.43
CA LEU A 106 -15.95 8.67 -4.46
C LEU A 106 -15.85 9.72 -5.57
N THR A 107 -14.71 10.40 -5.66
CA THR A 107 -14.47 11.43 -6.69
C THR A 107 -13.89 10.87 -7.98
N GLN A 108 -13.63 9.56 -8.02
CA GLN A 108 -12.93 8.83 -9.09
C GLN A 108 -11.51 9.35 -9.38
N LYS A 109 -10.98 10.27 -8.56
CA LYS A 109 -9.65 10.83 -8.73
C LYS A 109 -8.59 9.76 -8.50
N GLY A 110 -7.62 9.68 -9.42
CA GLY A 110 -6.44 8.81 -9.28
C GLY A 110 -6.67 7.32 -9.55
N LEU A 111 -7.92 6.85 -9.72
CA LEU A 111 -8.20 5.43 -9.98
C LEU A 111 -7.49 4.92 -11.24
N LYS A 112 -7.59 5.64 -12.36
CA LYS A 112 -6.90 5.27 -13.61
C LYS A 112 -5.39 5.13 -13.39
N ASN A 113 -4.79 6.06 -12.66
CA ASN A 113 -3.36 6.04 -12.37
C ASN A 113 -2.96 4.82 -11.52
N VAL A 114 -3.79 4.41 -10.55
CA VAL A 114 -3.53 3.18 -9.77
C VAL A 114 -3.50 1.95 -10.68
N PHE A 115 -4.43 1.83 -11.63
CA PHE A 115 -4.46 0.71 -12.57
C PHE A 115 -3.31 0.75 -13.57
N ASP A 116 -3.02 1.91 -14.16
CA ASP A 116 -1.92 2.06 -15.11
C ASP A 116 -0.57 1.68 -14.47
N GLU A 117 -0.30 2.17 -13.26
CA GLU A 117 0.94 1.85 -12.54
C GLU A 117 1.00 0.38 -12.13
N ALA A 118 -0.14 -0.26 -11.85
CA ALA A 118 -0.19 -1.69 -11.57
C ALA A 118 0.19 -2.52 -12.80
N ILE A 119 -0.34 -2.15 -13.95
CA ILE A 119 0.00 -2.78 -15.23
C ILE A 119 1.49 -2.62 -15.53
N LEU A 120 2.02 -1.41 -15.37
CA LEU A 120 3.45 -1.14 -15.55
C LEU A 120 4.32 -1.96 -14.60
N ALA A 121 3.96 -2.02 -13.32
CA ALA A 121 4.70 -2.80 -12.33
C ALA A 121 4.68 -4.32 -12.60
N ALA A 122 3.61 -4.83 -13.22
CA ALA A 122 3.51 -6.23 -13.62
C ALA A 122 4.32 -6.54 -14.89
N LEU A 123 4.37 -5.62 -15.85
CA LEU A 123 5.11 -5.78 -17.11
C LEU A 123 6.62 -5.56 -16.96
N GLU A 124 7.02 -4.61 -16.11
CA GLU A 124 8.42 -4.24 -15.86
C GLU A 124 8.78 -4.45 -14.38
N PRO A 125 8.94 -5.70 -13.92
CA PRO A 125 9.29 -5.96 -12.54
C PRO A 125 10.66 -5.31 -12.23
N PRO A 126 10.81 -4.65 -11.07
CA PRO A 126 12.02 -3.91 -10.73
C PRO A 126 13.24 -4.84 -10.75
N GLU A 127 14.27 -4.47 -11.51
CA GLU A 127 15.50 -5.25 -11.57
C GLU A 127 16.11 -5.38 -10.17
N PRO A 128 16.54 -6.59 -9.74
CA PRO A 128 17.18 -6.75 -8.45
C PRO A 128 18.49 -5.93 -8.44
N LYS A 129 18.55 -4.91 -7.59
CA LYS A 129 19.76 -4.08 -7.41
C LYS A 129 20.94 -4.99 -7.04
N LYS A 130 21.85 -5.22 -7.98
CA LYS A 130 23.12 -5.93 -7.74
C LYS A 130 23.85 -5.22 -6.61
N THR A 131 24.08 -5.91 -5.49
CA THR A 131 24.94 -5.42 -4.43
C THR A 131 26.34 -5.25 -5.03
N ARG A 132 26.83 -4.01 -5.09
CA ARG A 132 28.25 -3.79 -5.36
C ARG A 132 28.99 -4.31 -4.14
N ARG A 133 29.61 -5.48 -4.26
CA ARG A 133 30.62 -5.95 -3.31
C ARG A 133 31.74 -4.91 -3.31
N CYS A 134 31.80 -4.06 -2.29
CA CYS A 134 33.00 -3.31 -1.98
C CYS A 134 34.07 -4.35 -1.64
N VAL A 135 35.03 -4.54 -2.54
CA VAL A 135 36.29 -5.19 -2.21
C VAL A 135 37.12 -4.10 -1.51
N LEU A 136 37.27 -4.21 -0.19
CA LEU A 136 38.31 -3.49 0.51
C LEU A 136 39.63 -4.18 0.13
N LEU A 137 40.47 -3.46 -0.61
CA LEU A 137 41.89 -3.77 -0.84
C LEU A 137 42.72 -3.18 0.29
#